data_AF-A0A2A5YB65-F1
#
_entry.id   AF-A0A2A5YB65-F1
#
_cell.length_a   1.000
_cell.length_b   1.000
_cell.length_c   1.000
_cell.angle_alpha   90.00
_cell.angle_beta   90.00
_cell.angle_gamma   90.00
#
_symmetry.space_group_name_H-M   'P 1'
#
loop_
_entity.id
_entity.type
_entity.pdbx_description
1 polymer ?
#
loop_
_entity_poly.entity_id
_entity_poly.type
_entity_poly.pdbx_seq_one_letter_code
_entity_poly.pdbx_strand_id
1 'polypeptide(L)'
;MEINLMTGNDYHYTECGLDNVIIRNANFVPKDDEGEQVIGIPSIRLLHKAIAEGRINQPGTLTGPEVRFLRTEMGMTQSEMAELVHRDTQSVGRWERSETPLEPPIDILIRQLAAERLELKLVDTFAALSQLAQPNAVQTQIMIEKTESTDKPYAPAA
;
A
#
# COMPACT_ATOMS: atom_id res chain seq x y z
N MET A 1 -20.55 -18.32 15.77
CA MET A 1 -20.19 -16.90 15.82
C MET A 1 -18.72 -16.86 16.20
N GLU A 2 -17.84 -16.94 15.19
CA GLU A 2 -16.40 -16.95 15.43
C GLU A 2 -15.96 -15.53 15.74
N ILE A 3 -15.58 -15.34 16.99
CA ILE A 3 -15.00 -14.10 17.49
C ILE A 3 -13.52 -14.22 17.13
N ASN A 4 -13.10 -13.59 16.04
CA ASN A 4 -11.70 -13.60 15.63
C ASN A 4 -10.91 -12.79 16.66
N LEU A 5 -10.25 -13.48 17.58
CA LEU A 5 -9.35 -12.89 18.56
C LEU A 5 -8.19 -12.25 17.80
N MET A 6 -8.25 -10.94 17.57
CA MET A 6 -7.06 -10.15 17.26
C MET A 6 -6.12 -10.30 18.45
N THR A 7 -5.09 -11.14 18.29
CA THR A 7 -4.00 -11.27 19.24
C THR A 7 -3.37 -9.88 19.42
N GLY A 8 -3.19 -9.42 20.67
CA GLY A 8 -2.88 -8.04 21.04
C GLY A 8 -1.53 -7.46 20.58
N ASN A 9 -0.98 -7.94 19.46
CA ASN A 9 0.31 -7.57 18.88
C ASN A 9 0.19 -6.92 17.50
N ASP A 10 -0.98 -6.93 16.86
CA ASP A 10 -1.17 -6.34 15.53
C ASP A 10 -1.48 -4.84 15.64
N TYR A 11 -0.98 -4.06 14.69
CA TYR A 11 -1.19 -2.62 14.62
C TYR A 11 -1.92 -2.23 13.34
N HIS A 12 -3.06 -1.56 13.47
CA HIS A 12 -3.79 -0.98 12.34
C HIS A 12 -3.13 0.34 11.95
N TYR A 13 -2.42 0.34 10.83
CA TYR A 13 -1.61 1.48 10.40
C TYR A 13 -2.39 2.36 9.42
N THR A 14 -2.93 3.46 9.92
CA THR A 14 -3.76 4.40 9.12
C THR A 14 -3.02 5.67 8.72
N GLU A 15 -1.84 5.89 9.29
CA GLU A 15 -1.04 7.11 9.14
C GLU A 15 -0.47 7.27 7.73
N CYS A 16 -0.46 6.22 6.92
CA CYS A 16 -0.15 6.28 5.49
C CYS A 16 -1.33 6.72 4.61
N GLY A 17 -2.50 6.98 5.19
CA GLY A 17 -3.72 7.38 4.47
C GLY A 17 -4.53 6.22 3.89
N LEU A 18 -4.16 4.97 4.21
CA LEU A 18 -4.90 3.76 3.89
C LEU A 18 -5.59 3.22 5.15
N ASP A 19 -6.84 2.76 5.02
CA ASP A 19 -7.62 2.22 6.13
C ASP A 19 -7.55 0.69 6.24
N ASN A 20 -6.84 0.03 5.34
CA ASN A 20 -6.79 -1.43 5.21
C ASN A 20 -5.40 -2.03 5.47
N VAL A 21 -4.47 -1.32 6.11
CA VAL A 21 -3.12 -1.82 6.41
C VAL A 21 -3.02 -2.36 7.84
N ILE A 22 -2.66 -3.64 7.99
CA ILE A 22 -2.43 -4.27 9.29
C ILE A 22 -0.98 -4.73 9.39
N ILE A 23 -0.26 -4.26 10.40
CA ILE A 23 1.10 -4.69 10.73
C ILE A 23 1.00 -5.77 11.80
N ARG A 24 1.27 -7.00 11.43
CA ARG A 24 1.31 -8.15 12.33
C ARG A 24 2.57 -8.18 13.16
N ASN A 25 2.43 -8.71 14.37
CA ASN A 25 3.55 -8.88 15.32
C ASN A 25 4.28 -7.55 15.63
N ALA A 26 3.56 -6.43 15.49
CA ALA A 26 4.11 -5.08 15.60
C ALA A 26 4.83 -4.87 16.93
N ASN A 27 4.25 -5.34 18.05
CA ASN A 27 4.84 -5.23 19.38
C ASN A 27 5.42 -3.83 19.65
N PHE A 28 4.80 -2.79 19.09
CA PHE A 28 5.28 -1.44 19.26
C PHE A 28 5.01 -1.04 20.71
N VAL A 29 6.07 -0.74 21.45
CA VAL A 29 5.97 -0.42 22.88
C VAL A 29 5.42 1.00 23.00
N PRO A 30 4.26 1.20 23.66
CA PRO A 30 3.64 2.51 23.78
C PRO A 30 4.18 3.24 25.02
N LYS A 31 5.46 3.65 25.03
CA LYS A 31 6.02 4.51 26.09
C LYS A 31 7.18 5.34 25.57
N ASP A 32 7.09 6.65 25.74
CA ASP A 32 8.28 7.51 25.79
C ASP A 32 8.86 7.57 27.23
N ASP A 33 9.99 8.26 27.39
CA ASP A 33 10.69 8.40 28.67
C ASP A 33 9.86 9.16 29.75
N GLU A 34 8.77 9.82 29.35
CA GLU A 34 7.89 10.63 30.18
C GLU A 34 6.58 9.92 30.55
N GLY A 35 6.33 8.73 29.97
CA GLY A 35 5.17 7.89 30.24
C GLY A 35 3.95 8.19 29.34
N GLU A 36 4.12 8.98 28.28
CA GLU A 36 3.08 9.14 27.26
C GLU A 36 3.07 7.91 26.33
N GLN A 37 1.89 7.59 25.81
CA GLN A 37 1.72 6.48 24.88
C GLN A 37 2.20 6.90 23.48
N VAL A 38 3.47 6.65 23.19
CA VAL A 38 4.07 6.87 21.87
C VAL A 38 4.40 5.54 21.21
N ILE A 39 3.96 5.35 19.97
CA ILE A 39 4.25 4.17 19.17
C ILE A 39 5.51 4.42 18.34
N GLY A 40 6.62 3.78 18.71
CA GLY A 40 7.85 3.79 17.92
C GLY A 40 7.74 2.82 16.74
N ILE A 41 7.61 3.34 15.51
CA ILE A 41 7.66 2.55 14.26
C ILE A 41 9.08 2.64 13.69
N PRO A 42 9.89 1.56 13.74
CA PRO A 42 11.21 1.55 13.13
C PRO A 42 11.13 1.82 11.63
N SER A 43 11.97 2.70 11.10
CA SER A 43 12.18 2.84 9.65
C SER A 43 10.90 2.94 8.81
N ILE A 44 10.09 3.98 9.04
CA ILE A 44 8.81 4.25 8.31
C ILE A 44 8.96 4.10 6.78
N ARG A 45 10.08 4.55 6.21
CA ARG A 45 10.37 4.40 4.77
C ARG A 45 10.35 2.93 4.31
N LEU A 46 10.89 2.02 5.11
CA LEU A 46 10.90 0.58 4.80
C LEU A 46 9.50 -0.03 4.98
N LEU A 47 8.73 0.45 5.96
CA LEU A 47 7.32 0.06 6.11
C LEU A 47 6.51 0.45 4.87
N HIS A 48 6.62 1.69 4.42
CA HIS A 48 5.89 2.17 3.24
C HIS A 48 6.31 1.41 1.97
N LYS A 49 7.60 1.09 1.80
CA LYS A 49 8.06 0.20 0.72
C LYS A 49 7.39 -1.18 0.79
N ALA A 50 7.29 -1.78 1.97
CA ALA A 50 6.62 -3.07 2.14
C ALA A 50 5.11 -2.98 1.86
N ILE A 51 4.44 -1.91 2.28
CA ILE A 51 3.03 -1.65 1.97
C ILE A 51 2.82 -1.51 0.46
N ALA A 52 3.65 -0.71 -0.21
CA ALA A 52 3.60 -0.54 -1.65
C ALA A 52 3.84 -1.87 -2.39
N GLU A 53 4.85 -2.65 -1.99
CA GLU A 53 5.17 -3.96 -2.61
C GLU A 53 4.02 -4.95 -2.43
N GLY A 54 3.47 -5.03 -1.22
CA GLY A 54 2.31 -5.86 -0.93
C GLY A 54 1.12 -5.45 -1.78
N ARG A 55 0.84 -4.14 -1.88
CA ARG A 55 -0.32 -3.66 -2.62
C ARG A 55 -0.21 -3.89 -4.11
N ILE A 56 0.93 -3.59 -4.74
CA ILE A 56 1.08 -3.76 -6.20
C ILE A 56 1.02 -5.22 -6.63
N ASN A 57 1.27 -6.18 -5.73
CA ASN A 57 1.15 -7.62 -5.99
C ASN A 57 -0.20 -8.22 -5.52
N GLN A 58 -1.11 -7.42 -4.98
CA GLN A 58 -2.40 -7.89 -4.47
C GLN A 58 -3.50 -7.76 -5.53
N PRO A 59 -4.36 -8.79 -5.72
CA PRO A 59 -5.50 -8.73 -6.62
C PRO A 59 -6.53 -7.66 -6.25
N GLY A 60 -7.26 -7.16 -7.24
CA GLY A 60 -8.25 -6.11 -7.09
C GLY A 60 -7.74 -4.77 -7.60
N THR A 61 -8.57 -4.09 -8.39
CA THR A 61 -8.32 -2.73 -8.88
C THR A 61 -7.93 -1.79 -7.73
N LEU A 62 -6.90 -0.96 -7.96
CA LEU A 62 -6.45 0.06 -7.02
C LEU A 62 -7.59 1.02 -6.69
N THR A 63 -7.83 1.21 -5.40
CA THR A 63 -8.76 2.22 -4.91
C THR A 63 -8.18 3.62 -5.02
N GLY A 64 -9.00 4.67 -4.93
CA GLY A 64 -8.52 6.04 -4.94
C GLY A 64 -7.44 6.35 -3.88
N PRO A 65 -7.65 5.97 -2.60
CA PRO A 65 -6.62 6.07 -1.57
C PRO A 65 -5.32 5.34 -1.92
N GLU A 66 -5.40 4.15 -2.51
CA GLU A 66 -4.23 3.36 -2.92
C GLU A 66 -3.48 4.01 -4.09
N VAL A 67 -4.19 4.57 -5.07
CA VAL A 67 -3.59 5.37 -6.15
C VAL A 67 -2.85 6.59 -5.58
N ARG A 68 -3.49 7.30 -4.63
CA ARG A 68 -2.87 8.45 -3.96
C ARG A 68 -1.62 8.04 -3.19
N PHE A 69 -1.71 6.99 -2.38
CA PHE A 69 -0.60 6.44 -1.60
C PHE A 69 0.58 6.10 -2.51
N LEU A 70 0.38 5.31 -3.56
CA LEU A 70 1.45 4.95 -4.50
C LEU A 70 2.05 6.19 -5.17
N ARG A 71 1.22 7.16 -5.59
CA ARG A 71 1.71 8.41 -6.19
C ARG A 71 2.60 9.18 -5.23
N THR A 72 2.19 9.33 -3.97
CA THR A 72 2.95 10.08 -2.98
C THR A 72 4.25 9.39 -2.61
N GLU A 73 4.24 8.05 -2.50
CA GLU A 73 5.46 7.28 -2.26
C GLU A 73 6.47 7.42 -3.40
N MET A 74 5.99 7.48 -4.65
CA MET A 74 6.84 7.75 -5.82
C MET A 74 7.35 9.21 -5.89
N GLY A 75 6.94 10.08 -4.97
CA GLY A 75 7.33 11.49 -4.94
C GLY A 75 6.72 12.32 -6.08
N MET A 76 5.57 11.90 -6.61
CA MET A 76 4.96 12.50 -7.80
C MET A 76 3.79 13.43 -7.48
N THR A 77 3.66 14.51 -8.24
CA THR A 77 2.46 15.32 -8.36
C THR A 77 1.40 14.62 -9.21
N GLN A 78 0.13 15.06 -9.12
CA GLN A 78 -0.94 14.54 -9.97
C GLN A 78 -0.65 14.78 -11.46
N SER A 79 -0.04 15.92 -11.82
CA SER A 79 0.30 16.25 -13.20
C SER A 79 1.40 15.36 -13.77
N GLU A 80 2.45 15.06 -12.99
CA GLU A 80 3.52 14.14 -13.42
C GLU A 80 2.99 12.72 -13.63
N MET A 81 2.08 12.25 -12.77
CA MET A 81 1.44 10.95 -12.98
C MET A 81 0.56 10.97 -14.23
N ALA A 82 -0.23 12.02 -14.43
CA ALA A 82 -1.11 12.18 -15.59
C ALA A 82 -0.32 12.14 -16.91
N GLU A 83 0.84 12.80 -16.97
CA GLU A 83 1.72 12.81 -18.13
C GLU A 83 2.21 11.40 -18.49
N LEU A 84 2.66 10.62 -17.51
CA LEU A 84 3.18 9.26 -17.74
C LEU A 84 2.10 8.27 -18.17
N VAL A 85 0.85 8.44 -17.70
CA VAL A 85 -0.27 7.55 -18.07
C VAL A 85 -1.12 8.11 -19.22
N HIS A 86 -0.66 9.19 -19.86
CA HIS A 86 -1.33 9.87 -20.98
C HIS A 86 -2.80 10.23 -20.70
N ARG A 87 -3.03 10.84 -19.53
CA ARG A 87 -4.32 11.41 -19.11
C ARG A 87 -4.16 12.88 -18.71
N ASP A 88 -5.27 13.54 -18.43
CA ASP A 88 -5.26 14.87 -17.84
C ASP A 88 -5.17 14.80 -16.30
N THR A 89 -4.70 15.88 -15.66
CA THR A 89 -4.56 15.97 -14.20
C THR A 89 -5.90 15.76 -13.46
N GLN A 90 -7.04 16.15 -14.04
CA GLN A 90 -8.33 15.95 -13.39
C GLN A 90 -8.70 14.47 -13.31
N SER A 91 -8.35 13.66 -14.32
CA SER A 91 -8.53 12.21 -14.29
C SER A 91 -7.85 11.58 -13.08
N VAL A 92 -6.59 11.94 -12.80
CA VAL A 92 -5.87 11.48 -11.59
C VAL A 92 -6.60 11.91 -10.31
N GLY A 93 -7.03 13.17 -10.25
CA GLY A 93 -7.80 13.67 -9.10
C GLY A 93 -9.12 12.92 -8.87
N ARG A 94 -9.83 12.54 -9.95
CA ARG A 94 -11.09 11.78 -9.87
C ARG A 94 -10.84 10.34 -9.42
N TRP A 95 -9.79 9.69 -9.91
CA TRP A 95 -9.39 8.36 -9.43
C TRP A 95 -9.10 8.38 -7.93
N GLU A 96 -8.28 9.33 -7.46
CA GLU A 96 -7.92 9.43 -6.04
C GLU A 96 -9.11 9.71 -5.11
N ARG A 97 -10.16 10.37 -5.61
CA ARG A 97 -11.41 10.61 -4.88
C ARG A 97 -12.44 9.50 -5.08
N SER A 98 -12.09 8.43 -5.82
CA SER A 98 -12.99 7.34 -6.19
C SER A 98 -14.26 7.82 -6.91
N GLU A 99 -14.20 8.96 -7.62
CA GLU A 99 -15.32 9.53 -8.39
C GLU A 99 -15.51 8.81 -9.72
N THR A 100 -14.44 8.23 -10.26
CA THR A 100 -14.45 7.45 -11.50
C THR A 100 -13.66 6.16 -11.29
N PRO A 101 -14.17 5.00 -11.77
CA PRO A 101 -13.42 3.75 -11.75
C PRO A 101 -12.08 3.89 -12.45
N LEU A 102 -11.04 3.29 -11.89
CA LEU A 102 -9.73 3.20 -12.52
C LEU A 102 -9.77 2.16 -13.64
N GLU A 103 -9.30 2.50 -14.83
CA GLU A 103 -9.27 1.54 -15.94
C GLU A 103 -8.16 0.49 -15.74
N PRO A 104 -8.40 -0.80 -16.02
CA PRO A 104 -7.38 -1.84 -15.80
C PRO A 104 -6.02 -1.59 -16.47
N PRO A 105 -5.93 -1.03 -17.69
CA PRO A 105 -4.62 -0.67 -18.26
C PRO A 105 -3.87 0.41 -17.46
N ILE A 106 -4.58 1.37 -16.88
CA ILE A 106 -3.96 2.42 -16.06
C ILE A 106 -3.51 1.85 -14.72
N ASP A 107 -4.30 0.96 -14.12
CA ASP A 107 -3.93 0.21 -12.92
C ASP A 107 -2.60 -0.55 -13.12
N ILE A 108 -2.49 -1.30 -14.21
CA ILE A 108 -1.27 -2.02 -14.61
C ILE A 108 -0.08 -1.06 -14.74
N LEU A 109 -0.26 0.10 -15.38
CA LEU A 109 0.79 1.11 -15.53
C LEU A 109 1.23 1.68 -14.18
N ILE A 110 0.29 1.97 -13.27
CA ILE A 110 0.59 2.49 -11.94
C ILE A 110 1.38 1.46 -11.13
N ARG A 111 1.01 0.17 -11.18
CA ARG A 111 1.76 -0.91 -10.51
C ARG A 111 3.18 -1.03 -11.05
N GLN A 112 3.34 -1.00 -12.37
CA GLN A 112 4.64 -1.07 -13.02
C GLN A 112 5.52 0.13 -12.64
N LEU A 113 4.94 1.34 -12.69
CA LEU A 113 5.65 2.57 -12.34
C LEU A 113 6.07 2.58 -10.87
N ALA A 114 5.20 2.14 -9.97
CA ALA A 114 5.52 2.01 -8.55
C ALA A 114 6.64 1.00 -8.31
N ALA A 115 6.60 -0.17 -8.97
CA ALA A 115 7.67 -1.16 -8.89
C ALA A 115 9.02 -0.58 -9.32
N GLU A 116 9.05 0.17 -10.43
CA GLU A 116 10.27 0.78 -10.95
C GLU A 116 10.79 1.89 -10.03
N ARG A 117 9.95 2.89 -9.71
CA ARG A 117 10.34 4.09 -8.94
C ARG A 117 10.72 3.76 -7.50
N LEU A 118 10.12 2.73 -6.92
CA LEU A 118 10.34 2.33 -5.55
C LEU A 118 11.28 1.12 -5.45
N GLU A 119 11.81 0.60 -6.56
CA GLU A 119 12.68 -0.59 -6.61
C GLU A 119 12.06 -1.80 -5.88
N LEU A 120 10.79 -2.08 -6.18
CA LEU A 120 10.01 -3.15 -5.56
C LEU A 120 9.88 -4.35 -6.50
N LYS A 121 9.64 -5.52 -5.92
CA LYS A 121 9.31 -6.71 -6.70
C LYS A 121 7.89 -6.62 -7.21
N LEU A 122 7.70 -6.99 -8.47
CA LEU A 122 6.40 -7.17 -9.11
C LEU A 122 6.36 -8.55 -9.75
N VAL A 123 5.17 -9.11 -9.91
CA VAL A 123 4.95 -10.29 -10.75
C VAL A 123 5.64 -10.13 -12.11
N ASP A 124 6.26 -11.20 -12.59
CA ASP A 124 7.18 -11.19 -13.73
C ASP A 124 6.51 -11.41 -15.09
N THR A 125 5.21 -11.71 -15.11
CA THR A 125 4.44 -11.90 -16.34
C THR A 125 3.31 -10.88 -16.46
N PHE A 126 3.10 -10.42 -17.70
CA PHE A 126 1.96 -9.56 -18.03
C PHE A 126 0.62 -10.23 -17.73
N ALA A 127 0.51 -11.56 -17.94
CA ALA A 127 -0.71 -12.30 -17.65
C ALA A 127 -1.06 -12.25 -16.15
N ALA A 128 -0.09 -12.44 -15.25
CA ALA A 128 -0.29 -12.29 -13.82
C ALA A 128 -0.66 -10.84 -13.45
N LEU A 129 0.06 -9.85 -14.02
CA LEU A 129 -0.22 -8.44 -13.76
C LEU A 129 -1.64 -8.04 -14.20
N SER A 130 -2.08 -8.55 -15.35
CA SER A 130 -3.45 -8.34 -15.85
C SER A 130 -4.51 -9.00 -14.97
N GLN A 131 -4.20 -10.09 -14.27
CA GLN A 131 -5.11 -10.71 -13.31
C GLN A 131 -5.23 -9.86 -12.04
N LEU A 132 -4.14 -9.25 -11.59
CA LEU A 132 -4.16 -8.39 -10.39
C LEU A 132 -5.07 -7.16 -10.56
N ALA A 133 -5.09 -6.56 -11.75
CA ALA A 133 -5.85 -5.34 -12.04
C ALA A 133 -7.36 -5.54 -12.22
N GLN A 134 -7.85 -6.79 -12.20
CA GLN A 134 -9.28 -7.06 -12.36
C GLN A 134 -10.08 -6.57 -11.15
N PRO A 135 -11.30 -6.02 -11.37
CA PRO A 135 -12.17 -5.63 -10.27
C PRO A 135 -12.45 -6.81 -9.35
N ASN A 136 -12.29 -6.60 -8.05
CA ASN A 136 -12.68 -7.55 -7.01
C ASN A 136 -13.73 -6.87 -6.11
N ALA A 137 -14.77 -7.60 -5.74
CA ALA A 137 -15.87 -7.08 -4.92
C ALA A 137 -15.47 -6.84 -3.45
N VAL A 138 -14.32 -7.36 -3.03
CA VAL A 138 -13.83 -7.26 -1.65
C VAL A 138 -12.52 -6.49 -1.62
N GLN A 139 -12.50 -5.35 -0.92
CA GLN A 139 -11.26 -4.68 -0.56
C GLN A 139 -10.50 -5.57 0.42
N THR A 140 -9.30 -6.00 0.03
CA THR A 140 -8.51 -6.92 0.85
C THR A 140 -7.60 -6.11 1.78
N GLN A 141 -7.33 -6.64 2.97
CA GLN A 141 -6.35 -6.03 3.87
C GLN A 141 -4.95 -6.18 3.30
N ILE A 142 -4.14 -5.13 3.41
CA ILE A 142 -2.71 -5.16 3.13
C ILE A 142 -2.04 -5.61 4.43
N MET A 143 -1.66 -6.88 4.48
CA MET A 143 -1.04 -7.48 5.65
C MET A 143 0.48 -7.34 5.55
N ILE A 144 1.09 -6.77 6.59
CA ILE A 144 2.54 -6.59 6.70
C ILE A 144 3.02 -7.35 7.91
N GLU A 145 4.04 -8.21 7.76
CA GLU A 145 4.70 -8.85 8.89
C GLU A 145 5.85 -7.98 9.37
N LYS A 146 5.88 -7.66 10.68
CA LYS A 146 7.10 -7.15 11.31
C LYS A 146 8.09 -8.31 11.49
N THR A 147 9.30 -8.16 11.00
CA THR A 147 10.35 -9.19 11.08
C THR A 147 11.32 -8.89 12.21
N GLU A 148 12.15 -9.87 12.56
CA GLU A 148 13.26 -9.70 13.51
C GLU A 148 14.49 -9.02 12.88
N SER A 149 14.50 -8.78 11.56
CA SER A 149 15.63 -8.18 10.85
C SER A 149 15.62 -6.66 10.97
N THR A 150 16.74 -6.07 11.38
CA THR A 150 16.91 -4.61 11.41
C THR A 150 16.99 -3.99 10.01
N ASP A 151 17.55 -4.72 9.04
CA ASP A 151 17.73 -4.23 7.66
C ASP A 151 16.47 -4.37 6.81
N LYS A 152 15.62 -5.34 7.13
CA LYS A 152 14.31 -5.58 6.49
C LYS A 152 13.22 -5.82 7.54
N PRO A 153 12.85 -4.79 8.32
CA PRO A 153 11.95 -4.93 9.46
C PRO A 153 10.50 -5.21 9.07
N TYR A 154 10.16 -5.11 7.77
CA TYR A 154 8.82 -5.35 7.25
C TYR A 154 8.87 -6.17 5.96
N ALA A 155 7.88 -7.03 5.79
CA ALA A 155 7.63 -7.75 4.55
C ALA A 155 6.12 -7.86 4.29
N PRO A 156 5.68 -7.85 3.02
CA PRO A 156 4.31 -8.26 2.69
C PRO A 156 4.04 -9.66 3.26
N ALA A 157 2.89 -9.86 3.90
CA ALA A 157 2.48 -11.20 4.30
C ALA A 157 2.11 -12.01 3.04
N ALA A 158 2.54 -13.26 2.98
CA ALA A 158 2.24 -14.19 1.89
C ALA A 158 0.76 -14.62 1.88
#